data_AF-A0A6N7Z4N8-F1
#
_entry.id   AF-A0A6N7Z4N8-F1
#
_cell.length_a   1.000
_cell.length_b   1.000
_cell.length_c   1.000
_cell.angle_alpha   90.00
_cell.angle_beta   90.00
_cell.angle_gamma   90.00
#
_symmetry.space_group_name_H-M   'P 1'
#
loop_
_entity.id
_entity.type
_entity.pdbx_description
1 polymer ?
#
loop_
_entity_poly.entity_id
_entity_poly.type
_entity_poly.pdbx_seq_one_letter_code
_entity_poly.pdbx_strand_id
1 'polypeptide(L)' 'MPRQAQPDEIAEFITFIASDRVRFATGSELVADGGFSLGPVR' A
#
# COMPACT_ATOMS: atom_id res chain seq x y z
N MET A 1 13.53 -10.04 0.81
CA MET A 1 13.26 -10.71 2.10
C MET A 1 11.89 -10.25 2.58
N PRO A 2 11.01 -11.16 3.02
CA PRO A 2 9.74 -10.75 3.63
C PRO A 2 10.05 -9.97 4.91
N ARG A 3 9.42 -8.80 5.06
CA ARG A 3 9.56 -7.94 6.24
C ARG A 3 8.21 -7.31 6.58
N GLN A 4 8.05 -6.96 7.85
CA GLN A 4 6.95 -6.10 8.26
C GLN A 4 7.22 -4.66 7.79
N ALA A 5 6.15 -3.98 7.40
CA ALA A 5 6.21 -2.54 7.20
C ALA A 5 6.44 -1.84 8.53
N GLN A 6 7.23 -0.78 8.52
CA GLN A 6 7.30 0.16 9.63
C GLN A 6 6.10 1.12 9.56
N PRO A 7 5.67 1.70 10.71
CA PRO A 7 4.50 2.59 10.74
C PRO A 7 4.60 3.80 9.81
N ASP A 8 5.79 4.36 9.64
CA ASP A 8 6.09 5.48 8.74
C ASP A 8 5.86 5.13 7.27
N GLU A 9 6.16 3.91 6.84
CA GLU A 9 5.89 3.44 5.48
C GLU A 9 4.39 3.37 5.19
N ILE A 10 3.58 2.97 6.18
CA ILE A 10 2.11 2.98 6.06
C ILE A 10 1.59 4.42 6.05
N ALA A 11 2.12 5.30 6.90
CA ALA A 11 1.73 6.71 6.92
C ALA A 11 2.04 7.42 5.59
N GLU A 12 3.19 7.14 4.98
CA GLU A 12 3.57 7.67 3.67
C GLU A 12 2.63 7.15 2.57
N PHE A 13 2.29 5.86 2.58
CA PHE A 13 1.31 5.29 1.65
C PHE A 13 -0.05 5.99 1.77
N ILE A 14 -0.58 6.16 2.98
CA ILE A 14 -1.85 6.87 3.21
C ILE A 14 -1.75 8.33 2.75
N THR A 15 -0.63 9.00 3.01
CA THR A 15 -0.39 10.39 2.59
C THR A 15 -0.42 10.52 1.07
N PHE A 16 0.18 9.57 0.34
CA PHE A 16 0.11 9.52 -1.11
C PHE A 16 -1.32 9.32 -1.61
N ILE A 17 -2.06 8.36 -1.04
CA ILE A 17 -3.46 8.08 -1.41
C ILE A 17 -4.38 9.26 -1.13
N ALA A 18 -4.15 9.99 -0.04
CA ALA A 18 -4.92 11.17 0.32
C ALA A 18 -4.53 12.44 -0.49
N SER A 19 -3.50 12.38 -1.32
CA SER A 19 -3.01 13.54 -2.07
C SER A 19 -3.80 13.81 -3.36
N ASP A 20 -3.67 15.03 -3.91
CA ASP A 20 -4.23 15.43 -5.20
C ASP A 20 -3.76 14.57 -6.38
N ARG A 21 -2.67 13.82 -6.21
CA ARG A 21 -2.15 12.89 -7.21
C ARG A 21 -3.12 11.75 -7.50
N VAL A 22 -4.02 11.45 -6.57
CA VAL A 22 -4.97 10.33 -6.62
C VAL A 22 -6.41 10.84 -6.83
N ARG A 23 -6.61 12.11 -7.20
CA ARG A 23 -7.93 12.79 -7.29
C ARG A 23 -8.99 12.18 -8.22
N PHE A 24 -8.64 11.19 -9.05
CA PHE A 24 -9.56 10.52 -9.97
C PHE A 24 -9.66 9.01 -9.72
N ALA A 25 -9.05 8.50 -8.65
CA ALA A 25 -9.17 7.11 -8.25
C ALA A 25 -10.19 6.99 -7.10
N THR A 26 -11.20 6.16 -7.30
CA THR A 26 -12.24 5.87 -6.30
C THR A 26 -12.78 4.45 -6.51
N GLY A 27 -13.50 3.92 -5.52
CA GLY A 27 -14.12 2.58 -5.58
C GLY A 27 -13.13 1.42 -5.73
N SER A 28 -11.85 1.65 -5.46
CA SER A 28 -10.77 0.68 -5.60
C SER A 28 -10.14 0.40 -4.24
N GLU A 29 -9.74 -0.84 -4.01
CA GLU A 29 -8.96 -1.25 -2.84
C GLU A 29 -7.47 -1.25 -3.19
N LEU A 30 -6.63 -0.66 -2.35
CA LEU A 30 -5.19 -0.62 -2.51
C LEU A 30 -4.54 -1.23 -1.27
N VAL A 31 -3.78 -2.31 -1.47
CA VAL A 31 -3.23 -3.14 -0.39
C VAL A 31 -1.75 -2.83 -0.19
N ALA A 32 -1.38 -2.45 1.03
CA ALA A 32 0.00 -2.23 1.45
C ALA A 32 0.44 -3.32 2.44
N ASP A 33 0.80 -4.49 1.92
CA ASP A 33 1.10 -5.69 2.71
C ASP A 33 2.44 -6.35 2.32
N GLY A 34 3.28 -5.70 1.52
CA GLY A 34 4.54 -6.31 1.05
C GLY A 34 4.35 -7.59 0.20
N GLY A 35 3.16 -7.81 -0.37
CA GLY A 35 2.84 -8.95 -1.23
C GLY A 35 2.41 -10.22 -0.48
N PHE A 36 2.11 -10.15 0.82
CA PHE A 36 1.65 -11.31 1.60
C PHE A 36 0.38 -11.95 1.02
N SER A 37 -0.56 -11.15 0.51
CA SER A 37 -1.80 -11.61 -0.12
C SER A 37 -1.60 -12.25 -1.50
N LEU A 38 -0.43 -12.09 -2.14
CA LEU A 38 -0.15 -12.68 -3.45
C LEU A 38 0.29 -14.16 -3.37
N GLY A 39 0.53 -14.66 -2.16
CA GLY A 39 0.98 -16.04 -1.93
C GLY A 39 2.47 -16.24 -2.18
N PRO A 40 2.95 -17.50 -2.11
CA PRO A 40 4.37 -17.80 -2.23
C PRO A 40 4.89 -17.48 -3.64
N VAL A 41 6.03 -16.79 -3.70
CA VAL A 41 6.81 -16.62 -4.93
C VAL A 41 7.36 -18.01 -5.30
N ARG A 42 6.90 -18.57 -6.42
CA ARG A 42 7.46 -19.80 -7.00
C ARG A 42 8.70 -19.49 -7.82
#